data_AF-A0A9P7KKX5-F1
#
_entry.id   AF-A0A9P7KKX5-F1
#
_cell.length_a   1.000
_cell.length_b   1.000
_cell.length_c   1.000
_cell.angle_alpha   90.00
_cell.angle_beta   90.00
_cell.angle_gamma   90.00
#
_symmetry.space_group_name_H-M   'P 1'
#
loop_
_entity.id
_entity.type
_entity.pdbx_description
1 polymer ?
#
loop_
_entity_poly.entity_id
_entity_poly.type
_entity_poly.pdbx_seq_one_letter_code
_entity_poly.pdbx_strand_id
1 'polypeptide(L)'
;MLMWDEDTKNIQRSLFKDTLVQAFNTIYGTDENDLASWQNLCSILHIAPMPEGLTACREAVAETNVNLVDLVDLPNSNNPVTTFPTEVALSEYTLGSGKIFPRENAYAGGLLKYLLRHIMNPRTPRAKPRVRTRRRGRR
;
A
#
# COMPACT_ATOMS: atom_id res chain seq x y z
N MET A 1 -4.72 33.57 17.56
CA MET A 1 -5.08 32.35 16.80
C MET A 1 -4.50 32.53 15.40
N LEU A 2 -3.38 31.87 15.09
CA LEU A 2 -2.73 32.02 13.78
C LEU A 2 -3.63 31.36 12.74
N MET A 3 -4.41 32.18 12.03
CA MET A 3 -5.21 31.74 10.90
C MET A 3 -4.23 31.51 9.74
N TRP A 4 -3.77 30.29 9.57
CA TRP A 4 -2.95 29.94 8.42
C TRP A 4 -3.78 30.21 7.16
N ASP A 5 -3.25 31.03 6.26
CA ASP A 5 -3.86 31.26 4.94
C ASP A 5 -3.93 29.94 4.15
N GLU A 6 -4.87 29.86 3.21
CA GLU A 6 -5.09 28.64 2.42
C GLU A 6 -3.83 28.24 1.63
N ASP A 7 -3.03 29.21 1.21
CA ASP A 7 -1.78 28.99 0.48
C ASP A 7 -0.74 28.27 1.34
N THR A 8 -0.56 28.67 2.59
CA THR A 8 0.34 28.05 3.56
C THR A 8 -0.10 26.62 3.86
N LYS A 9 -1.40 26.38 4.00
CA LYS A 9 -1.93 25.01 4.17
C LYS A 9 -1.67 24.15 2.95
N ASN A 10 -1.80 24.71 1.75
CA ASN A 10 -1.55 23.99 0.50
C ASN A 10 -0.05 23.68 0.31
N ILE A 11 0.84 24.62 0.63
CA ILE A 11 2.30 24.43 0.61
C ILE A 11 2.70 23.32 1.58
N GLN A 12 2.21 23.37 2.82
CA GLN A 12 2.54 22.39 3.86
C GLN A 12 2.04 21.00 3.48
N ARG A 13 0.83 20.91 2.90
CA ARG A 13 0.32 19.66 2.33
C ARG A 13 1.24 19.16 1.21
N SER A 14 1.63 20.00 0.25
CA SER A 14 2.52 19.58 -0.85
C SER A 14 3.86 19.09 -0.35
N LEU A 15 4.51 19.84 0.55
CA LEU A 15 5.81 19.47 1.12
C LEU A 15 5.73 18.14 1.87
N PHE A 16 4.67 17.94 2.66
CA PHE A 16 4.45 16.68 3.36
C PHE A 16 4.30 15.52 2.38
N LYS A 17 3.52 15.72 1.30
CA LYS A 17 3.32 14.70 0.26
C LYS A 17 4.64 14.32 -0.41
N ASP A 18 5.45 15.30 -0.81
CA ASP A 18 6.74 15.07 -1.45
C ASP A 18 7.72 14.37 -0.51
N THR A 19 7.72 14.75 0.77
CA THR A 19 8.56 14.14 1.80
C THR A 19 8.25 12.65 1.96
N LEU A 20 6.97 12.26 1.97
CA LEU A 20 6.59 10.84 2.07
C LEU A 20 7.05 10.01 0.88
N VAL A 21 6.94 10.55 -0.34
CA VAL A 21 7.42 9.85 -1.55
C VAL A 21 8.94 9.72 -1.54
N GLN A 22 9.66 10.80 -1.20
CA GLN A 22 11.12 10.77 -1.10
C GLN A 22 11.59 9.79 -0.02
N ALA A 23 10.97 9.81 1.15
CA ALA A 23 11.30 8.89 2.23
C ALA A 23 11.10 7.42 1.82
N PHE A 24 10.00 7.09 1.16
CA PHE A 24 9.79 5.75 0.61
C PHE A 24 10.92 5.36 -0.34
N ASN A 25 11.23 6.22 -1.32
CA ASN A 25 12.26 5.95 -2.32
C ASN A 25 13.66 5.81 -1.71
N THR A 26 13.96 6.56 -0.65
CA THR A 26 15.21 6.46 0.09
C THR A 26 15.31 5.14 0.85
N ILE A 27 14.22 4.67 1.46
CA ILE A 27 14.20 3.44 2.28
C ILE A 27 14.21 2.18 1.40
N TYR A 28 13.40 2.17 0.34
CA TYR A 28 13.10 0.96 -0.44
C TYR A 28 13.66 0.97 -1.86
N GLY A 29 14.14 2.11 -2.35
CA GLY A 29 14.65 2.25 -3.70
C GLY A 29 13.59 2.56 -4.76
N THR A 30 14.08 2.88 -5.96
CA THR A 30 13.27 3.25 -7.13
C THR A 30 13.47 2.33 -8.32
N ASP A 31 14.48 1.46 -8.31
CA ASP A 31 14.79 0.59 -9.45
C ASP A 31 13.87 -0.63 -9.47
N GLU A 32 12.96 -0.66 -10.43
CA GLU A 32 12.04 -1.79 -10.60
C GLU A 32 12.77 -3.06 -11.00
N ASN A 33 13.98 -2.99 -11.54
CA ASN A 33 14.77 -4.16 -11.96
C ASN A 33 15.70 -4.69 -10.86
N ASP A 34 15.75 -4.04 -9.70
CA ASP A 34 16.53 -4.51 -8.57
C ASP A 34 15.76 -5.56 -7.75
N LEU A 35 16.14 -6.82 -7.91
CA LEU A 35 15.58 -7.94 -7.16
C LEU A 35 15.76 -7.78 -5.64
N ALA A 36 16.87 -7.19 -5.18
CA ALA A 36 17.13 -7.05 -3.74
C ALA A 36 16.12 -6.09 -3.09
N SER A 37 15.82 -4.97 -3.76
CA SER A 37 14.78 -4.03 -3.33
C SER A 37 13.40 -4.70 -3.22
N TRP A 38 13.05 -5.56 -4.18
CA TRP A 38 11.79 -6.33 -4.13
C TRP A 38 11.76 -7.38 -3.01
N GLN A 39 12.84 -8.12 -2.82
CA GLN A 39 12.93 -9.13 -1.75
C GLN A 39 12.90 -8.47 -0.36
N ASN A 40 13.50 -7.29 -0.22
CA ASN A 40 13.40 -6.49 1.00
C ASN A 40 11.94 -6.11 1.30
N LEU A 41 11.20 -5.62 0.30
CA LEU A 41 9.76 -5.34 0.46
C LEU A 41 8.98 -6.61 0.82
N CYS A 42 9.25 -7.74 0.17
CA CYS A 42 8.61 -9.02 0.51
C CYS A 42 8.84 -9.42 1.98
N SER A 43 10.07 -9.24 2.47
CA SER A 43 10.43 -9.53 3.86
C SER A 43 9.66 -8.64 4.85
N ILE A 44 9.66 -7.33 4.59
CA ILE A 44 9.01 -6.34 5.45
C ILE A 44 7.50 -6.51 5.47
N LEU A 45 6.89 -6.90 4.34
CA LEU A 45 5.47 -7.18 4.23
C LEU A 45 5.09 -8.58 4.74
N HIS A 46 6.04 -9.33 5.30
CA HIS A 46 5.85 -10.69 5.80
C HIS A 46 5.28 -11.67 4.75
N ILE A 47 5.68 -11.50 3.49
CA ILE A 47 5.32 -12.40 2.39
C ILE A 47 6.12 -13.69 2.55
N ALA A 48 5.40 -14.81 2.75
CA ALA A 48 5.97 -16.13 2.90
C ALA A 48 5.17 -17.17 2.07
N PRO A 49 5.83 -18.08 1.35
CA PRO A 49 7.29 -18.19 1.18
C PRO A 49 7.88 -17.01 0.39
N MET A 50 9.17 -16.73 0.57
CA MET A 50 9.86 -15.67 -0.17
C MET A 50 9.79 -15.98 -1.68
N PRO A 51 9.19 -15.12 -2.51
CA PRO A 51 9.11 -15.37 -3.94
C PRO A 51 10.51 -15.34 -4.58
N GLU A 52 10.73 -16.22 -5.56
CA GLU A 52 11.97 -16.25 -6.33
C GLU A 52 11.81 -15.43 -7.61
N GLY A 53 12.73 -14.47 -7.79
CA GLY A 53 12.79 -13.66 -9.00
C GLY A 53 11.87 -12.44 -9.00
N LEU A 54 12.13 -11.57 -9.97
CA LEU A 54 11.61 -10.21 -10.03
C LEU A 54 10.08 -10.18 -10.22
N THR A 55 9.58 -10.97 -11.16
CA THR A 55 8.16 -11.01 -11.49
C THR A 55 7.32 -11.49 -10.31
N ALA A 56 7.74 -12.57 -9.65
CA ALA A 56 7.02 -13.14 -8.52
C ALA A 56 6.99 -12.18 -7.32
N CYS A 57 8.11 -11.49 -7.04
CA CYS A 57 8.13 -10.48 -5.98
C CYS A 57 7.21 -9.28 -6.30
N ARG A 58 7.25 -8.78 -7.53
CA ARG A 58 6.39 -7.68 -7.98
C ARG A 58 4.91 -8.03 -7.82
N GLU A 59 4.50 -9.23 -8.21
CA GLU A 59 3.13 -9.71 -8.07
C GLU A 59 2.73 -9.83 -6.60
N ALA A 60 3.54 -10.48 -5.77
CA ALA A 60 3.23 -10.67 -4.35
C ALA A 60 3.10 -9.33 -3.59
N VAL A 61 3.99 -8.37 -3.87
CA VAL A 61 3.90 -7.00 -3.33
C VAL A 61 2.64 -6.29 -3.84
N ALA A 62 2.30 -6.44 -5.12
CA ALA A 62 1.12 -5.84 -5.73
C ALA A 62 -0.21 -6.44 -5.23
N GLU A 63 -0.21 -7.62 -4.63
CA GLU A 63 -1.38 -8.24 -4.01
C GLU A 63 -1.56 -7.82 -2.54
N THR A 64 -0.50 -7.34 -1.90
CA THR A 64 -0.52 -6.95 -0.50
C THR A 64 -1.19 -5.59 -0.32
N ASN A 65 -2.07 -5.45 0.67
CA ASN A 65 -2.65 -4.16 1.03
C ASN A 65 -1.98 -3.66 2.30
N VAL A 66 -1.32 -2.51 2.25
CA VAL A 66 -0.57 -1.93 3.37
C VAL A 66 -0.74 -0.41 3.36
N ASN A 67 -0.71 0.20 4.54
CA ASN A 67 -0.68 1.66 4.63
C ASN A 67 0.75 2.16 4.38
N LEU A 68 0.92 2.99 3.35
CA LEU A 68 2.23 3.47 2.94
C LEU A 68 2.87 4.46 3.92
N VAL A 69 2.08 5.19 4.72
CA VAL A 69 2.63 6.05 5.78
C VAL A 69 3.24 5.19 6.88
N ASP A 70 2.56 4.11 7.29
CA ASP A 70 3.11 3.14 8.23
C ASP A 70 4.37 2.46 7.71
N LEU A 71 4.42 2.18 6.40
CA LEU A 71 5.58 1.57 5.77
C LEU A 71 6.79 2.52 5.72
N VAL A 72 6.57 3.82 5.54
CA VAL A 72 7.63 4.85 5.61
C VAL A 72 8.07 5.11 7.04
N ASP A 73 7.14 5.05 8.00
CA ASP A 73 7.43 5.29 9.43
C ASP A 73 7.99 4.04 10.14
N LEU A 74 8.02 2.89 9.48
CA LEU A 74 8.50 1.63 10.03
C LEU A 74 9.89 1.74 10.71
N PRO A 75 10.90 2.42 10.14
CA PRO A 75 12.20 2.57 10.81
C PRO A 75 12.15 3.33 12.15
N ASN A 76 11.12 4.15 12.35
CA ASN A 76 10.90 4.90 13.60
C ASN A 76 9.92 4.18 14.54
N SER A 77 9.24 3.13 14.05
CA SER A 77 8.24 2.36 14.77
C SER A 77 8.85 1.09 15.35
N ASN A 78 8.57 0.81 16.62
CA ASN A 78 8.90 -0.48 17.23
C ASN A 78 7.92 -1.61 16.86
N ASN A 79 6.89 -1.29 16.08
CA ASN A 79 5.85 -2.25 15.69
C ASN A 79 6.02 -2.71 14.24
N PRO A 80 5.78 -3.99 13.95
CA PRO A 80 5.78 -4.50 12.58
C PRO A 80 4.68 -3.83 11.75
N VAL A 81 4.90 -3.77 10.43
CA VAL A 81 3.91 -3.20 9.51
C VAL A 81 2.67 -4.09 9.44
N THR A 82 1.49 -3.48 9.49
CA THR A 82 0.22 -4.21 9.39
C THR A 82 -0.19 -4.34 7.91
N THR A 83 -0.40 -5.58 7.46
CA THR A 83 -1.01 -5.86 6.16
C THR A 83 -2.50 -6.16 6.32
N PHE A 84 -3.27 -5.80 5.30
CA PHE A 84 -4.73 -5.89 5.29
C PHE A 84 -5.20 -6.92 4.27
N PRO A 85 -6.22 -7.73 4.59
CA PRO A 85 -6.71 -8.77 3.70
C PRO A 85 -7.46 -8.20 2.49
N THR A 86 -7.95 -6.97 2.55
CA THR A 86 -8.70 -6.34 1.45
C THR A 86 -8.38 -4.84 1.34
N GLU A 87 -8.61 -4.29 0.15
CA GLU A 87 -8.51 -2.86 -0.12
C GLU A 87 -9.52 -2.06 0.71
N VAL A 88 -10.68 -2.64 1.05
CA VAL A 88 -11.69 -2.05 1.93
C VAL A 88 -11.17 -1.93 3.37
N ALA A 89 -10.59 -2.99 3.92
CA ALA A 89 -10.02 -2.94 5.28
C ALA A 89 -8.86 -1.93 5.38
N LEU A 90 -8.01 -1.87 4.34
CA LEU A 90 -6.97 -0.83 4.25
C LEU A 90 -7.58 0.57 4.20
N SER A 91 -8.64 0.77 3.40
CA SER A 91 -9.35 2.05 3.28
C SER A 91 -9.93 2.50 4.62
N GLU A 92 -10.67 1.63 5.31
CA GLU A 92 -11.26 1.91 6.62
C GLU A 92 -10.18 2.33 7.64
N TYR A 93 -9.09 1.57 7.73
CA TYR A 93 -7.96 1.92 8.61
C TYR A 93 -7.33 3.26 8.23
N THR A 94 -7.09 3.49 6.93
CA THR A 94 -6.41 4.70 6.45
C THR A 94 -7.25 5.95 6.70
N LEU A 95 -8.56 5.87 6.49
CA LEU A 95 -9.50 6.96 6.75
C LEU A 95 -9.67 7.19 8.26
N GLY A 96 -9.81 6.12 9.05
CA GLY A 96 -9.96 6.22 10.50
C GLY A 96 -8.73 6.76 11.22
N SER A 97 -7.52 6.45 10.72
CA SER A 97 -6.25 6.94 11.29
C SER A 97 -5.80 8.29 10.71
N GLY A 98 -6.36 8.72 9.58
CA GLY A 98 -5.92 9.93 8.86
C GLY A 98 -4.56 9.80 8.16
N LYS A 99 -3.96 8.60 8.15
CA LYS A 99 -2.64 8.29 7.55
C LYS A 99 -2.70 8.18 6.03
N ILE A 100 -3.13 9.25 5.37
CA ILE A 100 -3.39 9.28 3.94
C ILE A 100 -2.09 9.53 3.17
N PHE A 101 -1.67 8.54 2.39
CA PHE A 101 -0.53 8.69 1.49
C PHE A 101 -0.97 9.41 0.19
N PRO A 102 -0.20 10.40 -0.31
CA PRO A 102 -0.52 11.08 -1.55
C PRO A 102 -0.55 10.17 -2.76
N ARG A 103 -1.62 10.24 -3.54
CA ARG A 103 -1.72 9.56 -4.84
C ARG A 103 -1.29 10.45 -6.01
N GLU A 104 -1.52 11.76 -5.90
CA GLU A 104 -1.36 12.72 -7.00
C GLU A 104 0.10 12.84 -7.51
N ASN A 105 1.08 12.45 -6.68
CA ASN A 105 2.51 12.48 -7.01
C ASN A 105 3.10 11.09 -7.35
N ALA A 106 2.29 10.10 -7.73
CA ALA A 106 2.77 8.79 -8.21
C ALA A 106 3.59 8.86 -9.53
N TYR A 107 3.99 10.06 -9.96
CA TYR A 107 4.77 10.38 -11.14
C TYR A 107 6.28 10.04 -11.06
N ALA A 108 6.78 9.48 -9.96
CA ALA A 108 8.21 9.14 -9.84
C ALA A 108 8.59 7.69 -10.20
N GLY A 109 7.63 6.84 -10.59
CA GLY A 109 7.92 5.45 -10.99
C GLY A 109 8.44 4.58 -9.85
N GLY A 110 9.00 3.42 -10.18
CA GLY A 110 9.66 2.55 -9.20
C GLY A 110 8.73 1.59 -8.47
N LEU A 111 9.15 1.18 -7.28
CA LEU A 111 8.46 0.18 -6.47
C LEU A 111 7.12 0.70 -5.93
N LEU A 112 7.05 2.00 -5.61
CA LEU A 112 5.90 2.64 -4.97
C LEU A 112 4.58 2.42 -5.74
N LYS A 113 4.63 2.45 -7.07
CA LYS A 113 3.41 2.35 -7.92
C LYS A 113 2.66 1.03 -7.71
N TYR A 114 3.34 -0.04 -7.32
CA TYR A 114 2.74 -1.37 -7.11
C TYR A 114 1.98 -1.47 -5.78
N LEU A 115 2.27 -0.59 -4.83
CA LEU A 115 1.66 -0.57 -3.50
C LEU A 115 0.47 0.39 -3.40
N LEU A 116 0.24 1.24 -4.40
CA LEU A 116 -0.86 2.21 -4.39
C LEU A 116 -2.24 1.53 -4.46
N ARG A 117 -3.19 2.03 -3.67
CA ARG A 117 -4.56 1.51 -3.55
C ARG A 117 -5.59 2.64 -3.58
N HIS A 118 -6.83 2.32 -3.91
CA HIS A 118 -7.97 3.23 -3.89
C HIS A 118 -8.52 3.36 -2.47
N ILE A 119 -8.04 4.37 -1.74
CA ILE A 119 -8.50 4.61 -0.37
C ILE A 119 -9.91 5.20 -0.33
N MET A 120 -10.24 6.14 -1.23
CA MET A 120 -11.55 6.82 -1.22
C MET A 120 -12.66 5.99 -1.87
N ASN A 121 -12.31 5.06 -2.75
CA ASN A 121 -13.25 4.19 -3.45
C ASN A 121 -12.64 2.79 -3.59
N PRO A 122 -12.55 2.01 -2.50
CA PRO A 122 -11.87 0.73 -2.50
C PRO A 122 -12.58 -0.27 -3.40
N ARG A 123 -11.80 -1.11 -4.09
CA ARG A 123 -12.36 -2.21 -4.86
C ARG A 123 -12.95 -3.25 -3.90
N THR A 124 -14.26 -3.46 -3.99
CA THR A 124 -14.91 -4.52 -3.22
C THR A 124 -14.46 -5.90 -3.74
N PRO A 125 -14.17 -6.87 -2.85
CA PRO A 125 -13.94 -8.24 -3.27
C PRO A 125 -15.12 -8.72 -4.13
N ARG A 126 -14.85 -9.30 -5.30
CA ARG A 126 -15.91 -9.87 -6.13
C ARG A 126 -16.61 -10.96 -5.32
N ALA A 127 -17.93 -10.83 -5.14
CA ALA A 127 -18.72 -11.89 -4.52
C ALA A 127 -18.48 -13.20 -5.31
N LYS A 128 -17.94 -14.23 -4.64
CA LYS A 128 -17.81 -15.56 -5.27
C LYS A 128 -19.20 -15.97 -5.76
N PRO A 129 -19.37 -16.41 -7.03
CA PRO A 129 -20.66 -16.89 -7.49
C PRO A 129 -21.13 -17.97 -6.53
N ARG A 130 -22.34 -17.80 -5.97
CA ARG A 130 -22.96 -18.79 -5.10
C ARG A 130 -23.00 -20.11 -5.88
N VAL A 131 -22.16 -21.08 -5.50
CA VAL A 131 -22.25 -22.44 -6.00
C VAL A 131 -23.64 -22.93 -5.60
N ARG A 132 -24.59 -22.92 -6.54
CA ARG A 132 -25.85 -23.65 -6.39
C ARG A 132 -25.46 -25.12 -6.29
N THR A 133 -25.32 -25.64 -5.07
CA THR A 133 -25.34 -27.07 -4.82
C THR A 133 -26.67 -27.60 -5.35
N ARG A 134 -26.65 -28.12 -6.59
CA ARG A 134 -27.69 -29.00 -7.10
C ARG A 134 -27.68 -30.23 -6.19
N ARG A 135 -28.60 -30.26 -5.23
CA ARG A 135 -28.97 -31.50 -4.53
C ARG A 135 -29.41 -32.51 -5.60
N ARG A 136 -28.50 -33.39 -6.01
CA ARG A 136 -28.79 -34.62 -6.76
C ARG A 136 -29.36 -35.64 -5.76
N GLY A 137 -30.68 -35.85 -5.86
CA GLY A 137 -31.39 -37.13 -5.81
C GLY A 137 -31.25 -38.11 -4.63
N ARG A 138 -32.40 -38.62 -4.18
CA ARG A 138 -32.68 -40.04 -3.85
C ARG A 138 -34.18 -40.24 -4.06
N ARG A 139 -34.59 -40.92 -5.14
CA ARG A 139 -34.91 -42.36 -5.20
C ARG A 139 -35.88 -42.79 -4.11
#